data_AF-A0A8T5QDH2-F1
#
_entry.id   AF-A0A8T5QDH2-F1
#
_cell.length_a   1.000
_cell.length_b   1.000
_cell.length_c   1.000
_cell.angle_alpha   90.00
_cell.angle_beta   90.00
_cell.angle_gamma   90.00
#
_symmetry.space_group_name_H-M   'P 1'
#
loop_
_entity.id
_entity.type
_entity.pdbx_description
1 polymer ?
#
loop_
_entity_poly.entity_id
_entity_poly.type
_entity_poly.pdbx_seq_one_letter_code
_entity_poly.pdbx_strand_id
1 'polypeptide(L)'
;MAKKKRRVSKKRKRPTKKVSQKRKKEEMERGQVWSVDVLLAVVIFIAVILVFYVTMTAKQKPGLKDLEIEAVDLKVELEKNPEFGFIIDDEVDSERFQAFIDNATYNYTALKEKLGIQGDFCLFYEDSNGNLILIGNKTGIGASAVSIGGYPCGSAIS
;
A
#
# COMPACT_ATOMS: atom_id res chain seq x y z
N MET A 1 31.32 -64.10 -74.51
CA MET A 1 32.41 -63.26 -73.94
C MET A 1 31.85 -62.36 -72.84
N ALA A 2 32.07 -62.68 -71.56
CA ALA A 2 31.49 -61.96 -70.42
C ALA A 2 32.55 -61.07 -69.73
N LYS A 3 32.37 -59.75 -69.78
CA LYS A 3 33.25 -58.76 -69.12
C LYS A 3 32.94 -58.66 -67.62
N LYS A 4 33.83 -59.21 -66.80
CA LYS A 4 33.77 -59.22 -65.32
C LYS A 4 34.09 -57.81 -64.78
N LYS A 5 33.07 -57.03 -64.41
CA LYS A 5 33.23 -55.72 -63.75
C LYS A 5 33.77 -55.91 -62.32
N ARG A 6 35.01 -55.49 -62.07
CA ARG A 6 35.62 -55.42 -60.73
C ARG A 6 34.99 -54.26 -59.94
N ARG A 7 34.27 -54.59 -58.85
CA ARG A 7 33.76 -53.60 -57.89
C ARG A 7 34.91 -53.14 -56.99
N VAL A 8 35.26 -51.86 -57.06
CA VAL A 8 36.23 -51.21 -56.17
C VAL A 8 35.55 -50.97 -54.83
N SER A 9 35.99 -51.69 -53.79
CA SER A 9 35.51 -51.51 -52.42
C SER A 9 36.07 -50.20 -51.84
N LYS A 10 35.21 -49.19 -51.71
CA LYS A 10 35.53 -47.96 -50.96
C LYS A 10 35.75 -48.32 -49.48
N LYS A 11 37.01 -48.42 -49.05
CA LYS A 11 37.39 -48.51 -47.64
C LYS A 11 36.84 -47.29 -46.89
N ARG A 12 35.81 -47.50 -46.05
CA ARG A 12 35.30 -46.50 -45.10
C ARG A 12 36.43 -46.13 -44.14
N LYS A 13 36.98 -44.91 -44.28
CA LYS A 13 37.91 -44.33 -43.31
C LYS A 13 37.18 -44.21 -41.98
N ARG A 14 37.71 -44.85 -40.93
CA ARG A 14 37.16 -44.76 -39.58
C ARG A 14 37.27 -43.30 -39.09
N PRO A 15 36.19 -42.71 -38.55
CA PRO A 15 36.25 -41.35 -38.03
C PRO A 15 37.29 -41.28 -36.91
N THR A 16 38.20 -40.32 -37.03
CA THR A 16 39.27 -40.09 -36.06
C THR A 16 38.67 -39.63 -34.73
N LYS A 17 39.11 -40.24 -33.62
CA LYS A 17 38.64 -39.96 -32.23
C LYS A 17 38.55 -38.47 -31.87
N LYS A 18 39.35 -37.61 -32.52
CA LYS A 18 39.37 -36.16 -32.32
C LYS A 18 38.05 -35.45 -32.68
N VAL A 19 37.28 -35.96 -33.66
CA VAL A 19 36.00 -35.33 -34.05
C VAL A 19 34.90 -35.60 -33.02
N SER A 20 34.95 -36.74 -32.34
CA SER A 20 33.97 -37.11 -31.30
C SER A 20 34.10 -36.30 -30.01
N GLN A 21 35.32 -35.91 -29.62
CA GLN A 21 35.54 -35.12 -28.41
C GLN A 21 35.11 -33.66 -28.58
N LYS A 22 35.25 -33.08 -29.78
CA LYS A 22 34.82 -31.71 -30.05
C LYS A 22 33.29 -31.55 -29.93
N ARG A 23 32.51 -32.50 -30.45
CA ARG A 23 31.04 -32.49 -30.33
C ARG A 23 30.56 -32.60 -28.88
N LYS A 24 31.20 -33.43 -28.05
CA LYS A 24 30.83 -33.53 -26.62
C LYS A 24 31.08 -32.24 -25.84
N LYS A 25 32.12 -31.48 -26.21
CA LYS A 25 32.42 -30.19 -25.56
C LYS A 25 31.40 -29.13 -25.95
N GLU A 26 31.02 -29.06 -27.23
CA GLU A 26 30.00 -28.13 -27.73
C GLU A 26 28.59 -28.44 -27.17
N GLU A 27 28.26 -29.71 -26.90
CA GLU A 27 26.98 -30.06 -26.24
C GLU A 27 26.94 -29.68 -24.75
N MET A 28 28.05 -29.80 -24.04
CA MET A 28 28.14 -29.37 -22.63
C MET A 28 27.99 -27.85 -22.47
N GLU A 29 28.55 -27.08 -23.41
CA GLU A 29 28.44 -25.61 -23.40
C GLU A 29 26.99 -25.14 -23.68
N ARG A 30 26.22 -25.85 -24.51
CA ARG A 30 24.82 -25.50 -24.81
C ARG A 30 23.86 -25.76 -23.65
N GLY A 31 24.09 -26.83 -22.88
CA GLY A 31 23.27 -27.15 -21.71
C GLY A 31 23.41 -26.11 -20.59
N GLN A 32 24.61 -25.58 -20.39
CA GLN A 32 24.88 -24.57 -19.36
C GLN A 32 24.18 -23.24 -19.65
N VAL A 33 24.16 -22.78 -20.90
CA VAL A 33 23.50 -21.52 -21.29
C VAL A 33 21.99 -21.58 -21.02
N TRP A 34 21.36 -22.74 -21.22
CA TRP A 34 19.93 -22.94 -20.96
C TRP A 34 19.58 -22.81 -19.48
N SER A 35 20.37 -23.40 -18.58
CA SER A 35 20.14 -23.28 -17.14
C SER A 35 20.35 -21.85 -16.62
N VAL A 36 21.28 -21.09 -17.20
CA VAL A 36 21.54 -19.71 -16.81
C VAL A 36 20.40 -18.79 -17.23
N ASP A 37 19.87 -18.97 -18.45
CA ASP A 37 18.75 -18.18 -18.95
C ASP A 37 17.48 -18.41 -18.10
N VAL A 38 17.18 -19.67 -17.75
CA VAL A 38 16.06 -19.99 -16.85
C VAL A 38 16.23 -19.36 -15.47
N LEU A 39 17.43 -19.43 -14.89
CA LEU A 39 17.70 -18.81 -13.58
C LEU A 39 17.54 -17.29 -13.64
N LEU A 40 18.03 -16.65 -14.71
CA LEU A 40 17.92 -15.21 -14.92
C LEU A 40 16.44 -14.79 -15.06
N ALA A 41 15.64 -15.54 -15.81
CA ALA A 41 14.20 -15.30 -15.94
C ALA A 41 13.47 -15.35 -14.59
N VAL A 42 13.82 -16.31 -13.73
CA VAL A 42 13.23 -16.43 -12.37
C VAL A 42 13.59 -15.22 -11.51
N VAL A 43 14.84 -14.76 -11.55
CA VAL A 43 15.28 -13.59 -10.77
C VAL A 43 14.55 -12.33 -11.22
N ILE A 44 14.43 -12.12 -12.53
CA ILE A 44 13.68 -10.98 -13.08
C ILE A 44 12.20 -11.06 -12.67
N PHE A 45 11.60 -12.25 -12.73
CA PHE A 45 10.20 -12.45 -12.34
C PHE A 45 9.96 -12.12 -10.86
N ILE A 46 10.84 -12.57 -9.96
CA ILE A 46 10.77 -12.23 -8.52
C ILE A 46 10.93 -10.73 -8.32
N ALA A 47 11.89 -10.09 -9.00
CA ALA A 47 12.10 -8.64 -8.91
C ALA A 47 10.86 -7.86 -9.35
N VAL A 48 10.20 -8.28 -10.44
CA VAL A 48 8.95 -7.69 -10.90
C VAL A 48 7.84 -7.86 -9.86
N ILE A 49 7.67 -9.05 -9.28
CA ILE A 49 6.69 -9.29 -8.20
C ILE A 49 6.96 -8.38 -7.00
N LEU A 50 8.21 -8.22 -6.58
CA LEU A 50 8.56 -7.36 -5.45
C LEU A 50 8.24 -5.89 -5.73
N VAL A 51 8.52 -5.41 -6.94
CA VAL A 51 8.15 -4.05 -7.35
C VAL A 51 6.63 -3.89 -7.33
N PHE A 52 5.87 -4.85 -7.86
CA PHE A 52 4.40 -4.83 -7.79
C PHE A 52 3.89 -4.86 -6.35
N TYR A 53 4.47 -5.70 -5.49
CA TYR A 53 4.08 -5.80 -4.09
C TYR A 53 4.27 -4.46 -3.35
N VAL A 54 5.46 -3.86 -3.47
CA VAL A 54 5.78 -2.57 -2.82
C VAL A 54 4.90 -1.45 -3.39
N THR A 55 4.66 -1.42 -4.70
CA THR A 55 3.82 -0.38 -5.30
C THR A 55 2.33 -0.55 -5.00
N MET A 56 1.86 -1.78 -4.80
CA MET A 56 0.48 -2.06 -4.40
C MET A 56 0.22 -1.69 -2.95
N THR A 57 1.15 -2.00 -2.03
CA THR A 57 1.02 -1.63 -0.62
C THR A 57 1.19 -0.13 -0.38
N ALA A 58 2.07 0.54 -1.14
CA ALA A 58 2.27 1.99 -1.02
C ALA A 58 1.04 2.82 -1.49
N LYS A 59 0.09 2.22 -2.22
CA LYS A 59 -1.08 2.91 -2.76
C LYS A 59 -2.39 2.63 -2.03
N GLN A 60 -2.38 1.81 -0.98
CA GLN A 60 -3.53 1.71 -0.09
C GLN A 60 -3.58 2.96 0.78
N LYS A 61 -4.08 4.07 0.20
CA LYS A 61 -4.71 5.11 1.01
C LYS A 61 -5.85 4.42 1.77
N PRO A 62 -6.04 4.69 3.08
CA PRO A 62 -7.15 4.11 3.83
C PRO A 62 -8.42 4.30 3.00
N GLY A 63 -9.09 3.19 2.72
CA GLY A 63 -10.29 3.22 1.91
C GLY A 63 -11.36 4.04 2.63
N LEU A 64 -12.33 4.57 1.89
CA LEU A 64 -13.44 5.32 2.49
C LEU A 64 -14.17 4.52 3.60
N LYS A 65 -14.17 3.19 3.48
CA LYS A 65 -14.64 2.26 4.52
C LYS A 65 -13.82 2.28 5.80
N ASP A 66 -12.50 2.41 5.70
CA ASP A 66 -11.62 2.46 6.87
C ASP A 66 -11.86 3.78 7.62
N LEU A 67 -12.08 4.89 6.90
CA LEU A 67 -12.48 6.17 7.50
C LEU A 67 -13.85 6.12 8.18
N GLU A 68 -14.84 5.43 7.59
CA GLU A 68 -16.16 5.25 8.22
C GLU A 68 -16.05 4.45 9.53
N ILE A 69 -15.22 3.40 9.55
CA ILE A 69 -14.96 2.62 10.76
C ILE A 69 -14.26 3.48 11.82
N GLU A 70 -13.22 4.22 11.44
CA GLU A 70 -12.51 5.14 12.35
C GLU A 70 -13.45 6.21 12.93
N ALA A 71 -14.41 6.71 12.14
CA ALA A 71 -15.39 7.70 12.63
C ALA A 71 -16.36 7.11 13.67
N VAL A 72 -16.76 5.84 13.50
CA VAL A 72 -17.59 5.13 14.48
C VAL A 72 -16.80 4.90 15.77
N ASP A 73 -15.56 4.45 15.66
CA ASP A 73 -14.68 4.23 16.81
C ASP A 73 -14.41 5.54 17.57
N LEU A 74 -14.20 6.64 16.84
CA LEU A 74 -14.06 7.98 17.41
C LEU A 74 -15.29 8.37 18.23
N LYS A 75 -16.51 8.15 17.71
CA LYS A 75 -17.74 8.44 18.46
C LYS A 75 -17.77 7.66 19.76
N VAL A 76 -17.48 6.36 19.71
CA VAL A 76 -17.48 5.48 20.89
C VAL A 76 -16.44 5.93 21.92
N GLU A 77 -15.26 6.35 21.48
CA GLU A 77 -14.21 6.81 22.38
C GLU A 77 -14.56 8.16 23.03
N LEU A 78 -15.21 9.08 22.29
CA LEU A 78 -15.71 10.35 22.84
C LEU A 78 -16.88 10.20 23.82
N GLU A 79 -17.57 9.06 23.80
CA GLU A 79 -18.62 8.72 24.78
C GLU A 79 -18.06 8.01 26.00
N LYS A 80 -17.17 7.04 25.80
CA LYS A 80 -16.74 6.12 26.87
C LYS A 80 -15.49 6.58 27.62
N ASN A 81 -14.66 7.42 27.00
CA ASN A 81 -13.38 7.75 27.59
C ASN A 81 -13.56 8.74 28.77
N PRO A 82 -13.10 8.40 29.99
CA PRO A 82 -13.29 9.27 31.14
C PRO A 82 -12.35 10.50 31.15
N GLU A 83 -11.26 10.48 30.38
CA GLU A 83 -10.26 11.55 30.35
C GLU A 83 -10.64 12.67 29.38
N PHE A 84 -11.22 12.31 28.23
CA PHE A 84 -11.50 13.27 27.16
C PHE A 84 -12.87 13.07 26.49
N GLY A 85 -13.66 12.10 26.96
CA GLY A 85 -15.03 11.91 26.52
C GLY A 85 -15.94 12.97 27.09
N PHE A 86 -16.63 13.67 26.20
CA PHE A 86 -17.53 14.78 26.51
C PHE A 86 -18.97 14.52 26.05
N ILE A 87 -19.26 13.35 25.48
CA ILE A 87 -20.62 12.95 25.10
C ILE A 87 -21.19 12.03 26.19
N ILE A 88 -22.27 12.45 26.83
CA ILE A 88 -22.94 11.71 27.91
C ILE A 88 -24.41 11.57 27.51
N ASP A 89 -24.89 10.34 27.32
CA ASP A 89 -26.29 10.04 26.95
C ASP A 89 -26.78 10.83 25.72
N ASP A 90 -25.96 10.90 24.66
CA ASP A 90 -26.19 11.69 23.44
C ASP A 90 -26.23 13.23 23.65
N GLU A 91 -25.87 13.72 24.84
CA GLU A 91 -25.70 15.15 25.13
C GLU A 91 -24.22 15.54 25.25
N VAL A 92 -23.90 16.79 24.91
CA VAL A 92 -22.54 17.33 25.03
C VAL A 92 -22.37 17.97 26.41
N ASP A 93 -21.51 17.40 27.24
CA ASP A 93 -21.04 18.01 28.48
C ASP A 93 -20.16 19.22 28.14
N SER A 94 -20.69 20.42 28.39
CA SER A 94 -20.04 21.68 27.99
C SER A 94 -18.70 21.92 28.71
N GLU A 95 -18.55 21.49 29.96
CA GLU A 95 -17.32 21.68 30.73
C GLU A 95 -16.22 20.75 30.21
N ARG A 96 -16.54 19.47 30.00
CA ARG A 96 -15.60 18.49 29.43
C ARG A 96 -15.25 18.82 28.00
N PHE A 97 -16.23 19.29 27.22
CA PHE A 97 -16.00 19.71 25.86
C PHE A 97 -15.02 20.88 25.81
N GLN A 98 -15.20 21.93 26.64
CA GLN A 98 -14.26 23.05 26.66
C GLN A 98 -12.84 22.61 27.03
N ALA A 99 -12.69 21.73 28.04
CA ALA A 99 -11.40 21.15 28.40
C ALA A 99 -10.78 20.35 27.24
N PHE A 100 -11.60 19.63 26.47
CA PHE A 100 -11.18 18.94 25.26
C PHE A 100 -10.69 19.92 24.18
N ILE A 101 -11.41 21.01 23.91
CA ILE A 101 -11.00 22.04 22.92
C ILE A 101 -9.63 22.61 23.27
N ASP A 102 -9.46 22.98 24.54
CA ASP A 102 -8.24 23.62 25.03
C ASP A 102 -7.05 22.68 24.83
N ASN A 103 -7.23 21.37 25.06
CA ASN A 103 -6.18 20.37 24.84
C ASN A 103 -5.94 20.10 23.34
N ALA A 104 -7.02 19.93 22.56
CA ALA A 104 -6.98 19.59 21.14
C ALA A 104 -6.28 20.66 20.30
N THR A 105 -6.43 21.94 20.66
CA THR A 105 -5.85 23.07 19.93
C THR A 105 -4.32 23.06 19.99
N TYR A 106 -3.72 22.63 21.10
CA TYR A 106 -2.26 22.61 21.25
C TYR A 106 -1.64 21.25 20.87
N ASN A 107 -2.39 20.15 21.00
CA ASN A 107 -1.85 18.80 20.94
C ASN A 107 -2.60 17.87 19.98
N TYR A 108 -3.01 18.35 18.80
CA TYR A 108 -3.76 17.54 17.82
C TYR A 108 -3.11 16.17 17.54
N THR A 109 -1.79 16.10 17.33
CA THR A 109 -1.09 14.84 17.08
C THR A 109 -1.19 13.86 18.25
N ALA A 110 -1.00 14.35 19.49
CA ALA A 110 -1.10 13.50 20.68
C ALA A 110 -2.55 13.08 20.95
N LEU A 111 -3.51 13.96 20.67
CA LEU A 111 -4.93 13.63 20.74
C LEU A 111 -5.28 12.52 19.74
N LYS A 112 -4.77 12.61 18.52
CA LYS A 112 -4.97 11.61 17.48
C LYS A 112 -4.43 10.24 17.92
N GLU A 113 -3.24 10.21 18.52
CA GLU A 113 -2.65 8.98 19.08
C GLU A 113 -3.47 8.42 20.24
N LYS A 114 -3.97 9.28 21.15
CA LYS A 114 -4.83 8.86 22.27
C LYS A 114 -6.16 8.27 21.79
N LEU A 115 -6.73 8.82 20.72
CA LEU A 115 -7.96 8.35 20.11
C LEU A 115 -7.76 7.12 19.21
N GLY A 116 -6.51 6.70 18.97
CA GLY A 116 -6.20 5.58 18.08
C GLY A 116 -6.52 5.83 16.61
N ILE A 117 -6.73 7.09 16.21
CA ILE A 117 -7.08 7.45 14.83
C ILE A 117 -5.80 7.55 14.00
N GLN A 118 -5.83 7.03 12.77
CA GLN A 118 -4.70 7.20 11.85
C GLN A 118 -4.95 8.36 10.89
N GLY A 119 -6.20 8.50 10.42
CA GLY A 119 -6.64 9.54 9.50
C GLY A 119 -6.66 10.96 10.10
N ASP A 120 -6.75 11.95 9.21
CA ASP A 120 -7.06 13.31 9.62
C ASP A 120 -8.58 13.43 9.83
N PHE A 121 -8.99 14.05 10.94
CA PHE A 121 -10.39 14.22 11.29
C PHE A 121 -10.71 15.69 11.60
N CYS A 122 -12.00 16.01 11.56
CA CYS A 122 -12.52 17.29 12.03
C CYS A 122 -13.83 17.07 12.79
N LEU A 123 -13.89 17.58 14.01
CA LEU A 123 -15.09 17.64 14.83
C LEU A 123 -15.80 18.98 14.57
N PHE A 124 -17.09 18.92 14.26
CA PHE A 124 -17.90 20.09 14.00
C PHE A 124 -19.33 19.85 14.49
N TYR A 125 -20.08 20.93 14.63
CA TYR A 125 -21.50 20.89 14.95
C TYR A 125 -22.32 21.37 13.76
N GLU A 126 -23.44 20.70 13.56
CA GLU A 126 -24.42 21.00 12.53
C GLU A 126 -25.79 21.11 13.21
N ASP A 127 -26.55 22.15 12.90
CA ASP A 127 -27.92 22.30 13.38
C ASP A 127 -28.88 21.40 12.59
N SER A 128 -30.16 21.37 13.00
CA SER A 128 -31.19 20.58 12.31
C SER A 128 -31.49 21.02 10.87
N ASN A 129 -31.02 22.20 10.46
CA ASN A 129 -31.18 22.74 9.11
C ASN A 129 -29.93 22.52 8.23
N GLY A 130 -28.89 21.90 8.78
CA GLY A 130 -27.63 21.69 8.09
C GLY A 130 -26.64 22.85 8.16
N ASN A 131 -26.86 23.82 9.04
CA ASN A 131 -25.94 24.95 9.22
C ASN A 131 -24.82 24.59 10.20
N LEU A 132 -23.60 24.99 9.86
CA LEU A 132 -22.45 24.83 10.74
C LEU A 132 -22.54 25.77 11.94
N ILE A 133 -22.42 25.20 13.14
CA ILE A 133 -22.34 25.96 14.39
C ILE A 133 -20.86 26.17 14.73
N LEU A 134 -20.47 27.43 14.89
CA LEU A 134 -19.08 27.81 15.17
C LEU A 134 -18.68 27.43 16.60
N ILE A 135 -17.48 26.85 16.73
CA ILE A 135 -16.85 26.51 18.00
C ILE A 135 -15.74 27.53 18.26
N GLY A 136 -15.98 28.50 19.14
CA GLY A 136 -14.98 29.54 19.46
C GLY A 136 -14.50 30.34 18.24
N ASN A 137 -15.43 30.77 17.38
CA ASN A 137 -15.18 31.42 16.09
C ASN A 137 -14.47 30.55 15.04
N LYS A 138 -14.43 29.23 15.21
CA LYS A 138 -13.87 28.31 14.21
C LYS A 138 -14.95 27.37 13.66
N THR A 139 -14.77 26.92 12.43
CA THR A 139 -15.65 25.93 11.76
C THR A 139 -15.64 24.54 12.38
N GLY A 140 -14.62 24.22 13.16
CA GLY A 140 -14.42 22.90 13.75
C GLY A 140 -13.07 22.78 14.45
N ILE A 141 -12.81 21.60 14.99
CA ILE A 141 -11.58 21.24 15.69
C ILE A 141 -10.97 20.02 15.00
N GLY A 142 -9.75 20.16 14.51
CA GLY A 142 -9.05 19.07 13.83
C GLY A 142 -8.07 19.58 12.77
N ALA A 143 -7.81 18.74 11.77
CA ALA A 143 -6.87 19.05 10.71
C ALA A 143 -7.46 20.01 9.69
N SER A 144 -6.74 21.11 9.40
CA SER A 144 -7.14 22.11 8.38
C SER A 144 -7.19 21.57 6.94
N ALA A 145 -6.59 20.39 6.69
CA ALA A 145 -6.69 19.69 5.41
C ALA A 145 -8.10 19.14 5.15
N VAL A 146 -8.92 18.95 6.19
CA VAL A 146 -10.31 18.50 6.07
C VAL A 146 -11.21 19.71 5.86
N SER A 147 -12.15 19.61 4.91
CA SER A 147 -13.11 20.68 4.60
C SER A 147 -14.53 20.25 4.93
N ILE A 148 -15.31 21.14 5.53
CA ILE A 148 -16.71 20.93 5.90
C ILE A 148 -17.54 22.02 5.23
N GLY A 149 -18.50 21.63 4.39
CA GLY A 149 -19.33 22.61 3.68
C GLY A 149 -18.54 23.59 2.78
N GLY A 150 -17.34 23.19 2.33
CA GLY A 150 -16.44 24.05 1.54
C GLY A 150 -15.50 24.94 2.36
N TYR A 151 -15.59 24.90 3.69
CA TYR A 151 -14.69 25.65 4.59
C TYR A 151 -13.64 24.71 5.21
N PRO A 152 -12.36 25.11 5.27
CA PRO A 152 -11.35 24.34 5.99
C PRO A 152 -11.69 24.22 7.48
N CYS A 153 -11.41 23.05 8.08
CA CYS A 153 -11.54 22.84 9.51
C CYS A 153 -10.67 23.83 10.31
N GLY A 154 -11.20 24.36 11.40
CA GLY A 154 -10.47 25.31 12.25
C GLY A 154 -10.32 26.71 11.67
N SER A 155 -10.89 26.99 10.49
CA SER A 155 -10.88 28.33 9.91
C SER A 155 -11.88 29.24 10.61
N ALA A 156 -11.56 30.54 10.69
CA ALA A 156 -12.51 31.54 11.15
C ALA A 156 -13.38 31.97 9.97
N ILE A 157 -14.71 31.88 10.13
CA ILE A 157 -15.65 32.47 9.18
C ILE A 157 -15.80 33.95 9.56
N SER A 158 -15.21 34.82 8.76
CA SER A 158 -15.34 36.28 8.87
C SER A 158 -16.52 36.80 8.06
#